data_AF-A0A1W1CWR2-F1
#
_entry.id   AF-A0A1W1CWR2-F1
#
_cell.length_a   1.000
_cell.length_b   1.000
_cell.length_c   1.000
_cell.angle_alpha   90.00
_cell.angle_beta   90.00
_cell.angle_gamma   90.00
#
_symmetry.space_group_name_H-M   'P 1'
#
loop_
_entity.id
_entity.type
_entity.pdbx_description
1 polymer ?
#
loop_
_entity_poly.entity_id
_entity_poly.type
_entity_poly.pdbx_seq_one_letter_code
_entity_poly.pdbx_strand_id
1 'polypeptide(L)' 'MEKKIAQAVEKIQNATHITDAEKPFILEKIEEWKEERTAISELNNKLQELWLKVEPIFAEIGIV' A
#
# COMPACT_ATOMS: atom_id res chain seq x y z
N MET A 1 -5.80 8.83 -4.84
CA MET A 1 -5.05 7.61 -5.19
C MET A 1 -5.93 6.73 -6.08
N GLU A 2 -7.12 6.36 -5.60
CA GLU A 2 -8.08 5.50 -6.32
C GLU A 2 -8.41 6.00 -7.73
N LYS A 3 -8.68 7.30 -7.90
CA LYS A 3 -8.93 7.89 -9.24
C LYS A 3 -7.78 7.64 -10.24
N LYS A 4 -6.53 7.67 -9.79
CA LYS A 4 -5.36 7.42 -10.65
C LYS A 4 -5.21 5.93 -10.98
N ILE A 5 -5.55 5.04 -10.04
CA ILE A 5 -5.56 3.59 -10.25
C ILE A 5 -6.65 3.20 -11.26
N ALA A 6 -7.87 3.72 -11.09
CA ALA A 6 -8.96 3.50 -12.06
C ALA A 6 -8.59 3.95 -13.48
N GLN A 7 -7.95 5.12 -13.60
CA GLN A 7 -7.43 5.61 -14.88
C GLN A 7 -6.32 4.72 -15.47
N ALA A 8 -5.47 4.14 -14.62
CA ALA A 8 -4.43 3.21 -15.06
C ALA A 8 -5.05 1.90 -15.58
N VAL A 9 -6.02 1.34 -14.85
CA VAL A 9 -6.78 0.15 -15.25
C VAL A 9 -7.44 0.34 -16.61
N GLU A 10 -8.14 1.47 -16.80
CA GLU A 10 -8.78 1.81 -18.07
C GLU A 10 -7.76 1.91 -19.22
N LYS A 11 -6.61 2.55 -18.97
CA LYS A 11 -5.55 2.67 -19.98
C LYS A 11 -4.92 1.32 -20.35
N ILE A 12 -4.77 0.42 -19.38
CA ILE A 12 -4.20 -0.92 -19.60
C ILE A 12 -5.16 -1.80 -20.40
N GLN A 13 -6.46 -1.74 -20.09
CA GLN A 13 -7.48 -2.47 -20.84
C GLN A 13 -7.50 -2.07 -22.32
N ASN A 14 -7.36 -0.76 -22.59
CA ASN A 14 -7.36 -0.19 -23.94
C ASN A 14 -5.97 -0.14 -24.61
N ALA A 15 -4.92 -0.63 -23.94
CA ALA A 15 -3.57 -0.60 -24.50
C ALA A 15 -3.45 -1.59 -25.66
N THR A 16 -3.02 -1.08 -26.81
CA THR A 16 -2.80 -1.88 -28.03
C THR A 16 -1.42 -2.55 -28.06
N HIS A 17 -0.48 -2.08 -27.25
CA HIS A 17 0.89 -2.60 -27.15
C HIS A 17 1.05 -3.70 -26.09
N ILE A 18 -0.01 -3.98 -25.33
CA ILE A 18 -0.07 -5.05 -24.33
C ILE A 18 -0.99 -6.12 -24.88
N THR A 19 -0.55 -7.37 -24.89
CA THR A 19 -1.37 -8.45 -25.40
C THR A 19 -2.54 -8.73 -24.47
N ASP A 20 -3.65 -9.25 -25.01
CA ASP A 20 -4.81 -9.62 -24.19
C ASP A 20 -4.50 -10.72 -23.16
N ALA A 21 -3.43 -11.49 -23.37
CA ALA A 21 -2.94 -12.48 -22.40
C ALA A 21 -2.17 -11.85 -21.24
N GLU A 22 -1.48 -10.72 -21.45
CA GLU A 22 -0.72 -10.01 -20.42
C GLU A 22 -1.60 -9.11 -19.56
N LYS A 23 -2.69 -8.57 -20.11
CA LYS A 23 -3.58 -7.63 -19.40
C LYS A 23 -4.10 -8.18 -18.06
N PRO A 24 -4.60 -9.42 -17.95
CA PRO A 24 -5.07 -9.96 -16.66
C PRO A 24 -3.98 -9.95 -15.59
N PHE A 25 -2.76 -10.35 -15.94
CA PHE A 25 -1.62 -10.39 -15.02
C PHE A 25 -1.23 -8.99 -14.54
N ILE A 26 -1.20 -8.01 -15.44
CA ILE A 26 -0.86 -6.63 -15.07
C ILE A 26 -1.94 -6.05 -14.14
N LEU A 27 -3.21 -6.34 -14.40
CA LEU A 27 -4.32 -5.88 -13.56
C LEU A 27 -4.30 -6.52 -12.17
N GLU A 28 -3.97 -7.81 -12.08
CA GLU A 28 -3.77 -8.53 -10.82
C GLU A 28 -2.65 -7.87 -9.98
N LYS A 29 -1.50 -7.56 -10.59
CA LYS A 29 -0.41 -6.86 -9.89
C LYS A 29 -0.78 -5.48 -9.37
N ILE A 30 -1.64 -4.75 -10.07
CA ILE A 30 -2.12 -3.45 -9.60
C ILE A 30 -2.99 -3.60 -8.35
N GLU A 31 -3.83 -4.64 -8.28
CA GLU A 31 -4.66 -4.89 -7.09
C GLU A 31 -3.80 -5.37 -5.92
N GLU A 32 -2.84 -6.28 -6.14
CA GLU A 32 -1.87 -6.70 -5.12
C GLU A 32 -1.17 -5.49 -4.49
N TRP A 33 -0.63 -4.58 -5.30
CA TRP A 33 0.04 -3.38 -4.79
C TRP A 33 -0.88 -2.45 -3.99
N LYS A 34 -2.17 -2.41 -4.30
CA LYS A 34 -3.16 -1.63 -3.55
C LYS A 34 -3.41 -2.26 -2.18
N GLU A 35 -3.49 -3.58 -2.10
CA GLU A 35 -3.62 -4.31 -0.85
C GLU A 35 -2.36 -4.16 0.02
N GLU A 36 -1.17 -4.34 -0.56
CA GLU A 36 0.12 -4.17 0.12
C GLU A 36 0.25 -2.76 0.73
N ARG A 37 -0.09 -1.73 -0.05
CA ARG A 37 -0.06 -0.35 0.43
C ARG A 37 -1.00 -0.13 1.62
N THR A 38 -2.15 -0.80 1.62
CA THR A 38 -3.10 -0.74 2.73
C THR A 38 -2.50 -1.41 3.97
N ALA A 39 -1.93 -2.61 3.82
CA ALA A 39 -1.26 -3.33 4.89
C ALA A 39 -0.08 -2.53 5.51
N ILE A 40 0.72 -1.86 4.68
CA ILE A 40 1.80 -0.96 5.14
C ILE A 40 1.24 0.22 5.94
N SER A 41 0.11 0.80 5.51
CA SER A 41 -0.54 1.87 6.24
C SER A 41 -1.04 1.41 7.62
N GLU A 42 -1.57 0.18 7.71
CA GLU A 42 -1.98 -0.41 8.99
C GLU A 42 -0.79 -0.70 9.91
N LEU A 43 0.36 -1.10 9.35
CA LEU A 43 1.58 -1.30 10.11
C LEU A 43 2.02 -0.02 10.83
N ASN A 44 1.96 1.14 10.17
CA ASN A 44 2.27 2.43 10.80
C ASN A 44 1.39 2.70 12.02
N ASN A 45 0.08 2.42 11.92
CA ASN A 45 -0.84 2.60 13.04
C ASN A 45 -0.46 1.67 14.21
N LYS A 46 -0.18 0.40 13.92
CA LYS A 46 0.26 -0.57 14.95
C LYS A 46 1.58 -0.16 15.61
N LEU A 47 2.52 0.38 14.84
CA LEU A 47 3.78 0.89 15.36
C LEU A 47 3.56 2.12 16.26
N GLN A 48 2.64 3.01 15.91
CA GLN A 48 2.25 4.14 16.77
C GLN A 48 1.58 3.66 18.06
N GLU A 49 0.66 2.70 17.99
CA GLU A 49 0.04 2.09 19.16
C GLU A 49 1.06 1.41 20.07
N LEU A 50 2.06 0.75 19.49
CA LEU A 50 3.16 0.17 20.25
C LEU A 50 4.04 1.25 20.88
N TRP A 51 4.35 2.32 20.13
CA TRP A 51 5.13 3.45 20.61
C TRP A 51 4.51 4.07 21.86
N LEU A 52 3.20 4.34 21.86
CA LEU A 52 2.49 4.89 23.02
C LEU A 52 2.60 4.03 24.29
N LYS A 53 2.84 2.73 24.15
CA LYS A 53 3.04 1.82 25.29
C LYS A 53 4.47 1.84 25.82
N VAL A 54 5.45 2.02 24.95
CA VAL A 54 6.87 1.94 25.32
C VAL A 54 7.50 3.29 25.60
N GLU A 55 6.97 4.38 25.03
CA GLU A 55 7.46 5.75 25.22
C GLU A 55 7.60 6.13 26.70
N PRO A 56 6.64 5.86 27.61
CA PRO A 56 6.81 6.18 29.02
C PRO A 56 8.03 5.50 29.66
N ILE A 57 8.33 4.27 29.24
CA ILE A 57 9.49 3.51 29.73
C ILE A 57 10.79 4.18 29.25
N PHE A 58 10.83 4.62 27.98
CA PHE A 58 11.98 5.35 27.45
C PHE A 58 12.17 6.72 28.12
N ALA A 59 11.08 7.39 28.48
CA ALA A 59 11.10 8.66 29.20
C ALA A 59 11.64 8.48 30.64
N GLU A 60 11.25 7.41 31.33
CA GLU A 60 11.74 7.07 32.68
C GLU A 60 13.27 6.90 32.72
N ILE A 61 13.87 6.40 31.64
CA ILE A 61 15.32 6.19 31.53
C ILE A 61 16.04 7.34 30.80
N GLY A 62 15.33 8.43 30.46
CA GLY A 62 15.90 9.65 29.87
C GLY A 62 16.41 9.50 28.44
N ILE A 63 15.85 8.57 27.67
CA ILE A 63 16.25 8.32 26.27
C ILE A 63 15.36 9.08 25.27
N VAL A 64 14.15 9.48 25.70
CA VAL A 64 13.26 10.40 24.98
C VAL A 64 12.72 11.48 25.91
#